data_AF-A0A8T2JCZ9-F1
#
_entry.id   AF-A0A8T2JCZ9-F1
#
_cell.length_a   1.000
_cell.length_b   1.000
_cell.length_c   1.000
_cell.angle_alpha   90.00
_cell.angle_beta   90.00
_cell.angle_gamma   90.00
#
_symmetry.space_group_name_H-M   'P 1'
#
loop_
_entity.id
_entity.type
_entity.pdbx_description
1 polymer ?
#
loop_
_entity_poly.entity_id
_entity_poly.type
_entity_poly.pdbx_seq_one_letter_code
_entity_poly.pdbx_strand_id
1 'polypeptide(L)'
;MLDTALPDYTEGGLINFEKRRKEYEVLAKIEKLQLTCRHYVLTAKPEILQAFHIHRHLTEEQSYRISRTIEQPADSCPNSPCIRRKLTKRFSSLLLGSEVFVHKVNGDRVSPSGS
;
A
#
# COMPACT_ATOMS: atom_id res chain seq x y z
N MET A 1 8.17 9.23 -5.10
CA MET A 1 9.24 8.62 -5.93
C MET A 1 10.43 9.58 -5.92
N LEU A 2 11.64 9.19 -6.34
CA LEU A 2 12.82 10.07 -6.22
C LEU A 2 12.75 11.29 -7.15
N ASP A 3 12.13 11.13 -8.31
CA ASP A 3 11.78 12.17 -9.29
C ASP A 3 10.91 13.29 -8.71
N THR A 4 10.08 13.00 -7.70
CA THR A 4 9.20 13.97 -7.03
C THR A 4 9.85 14.63 -5.80
N ALA A 5 11.06 14.23 -5.42
CA ALA A 5 11.71 14.74 -4.20
C ALA A 5 12.44 16.08 -4.42
N LEU A 6 12.84 16.39 -5.66
CA LEU A 6 13.48 17.64 -6.05
C LEU A 6 12.96 18.12 -7.43
N PRO A 7 12.89 19.45 -7.68
CA PRO A 7 12.51 19.98 -8.98
C PRO A 7 13.64 19.80 -10.01
N ASP A 8 13.31 19.67 -11.29
CA ASP A 8 14.30 19.53 -12.38
C ASP A 8 15.15 20.78 -12.60
N TYR A 9 14.60 21.93 -12.24
CA TYR A 9 15.25 23.22 -12.35
C TYR A 9 15.27 23.92 -10.99
N THR A 10 16.28 24.76 -10.78
CA THR A 10 16.32 25.71 -9.67
C THR A 10 15.33 26.86 -9.94
N GLU A 11 15.06 27.69 -8.93
CA GLU A 11 14.18 28.86 -9.07
C GLU A 11 14.66 29.85 -10.16
N GLY A 12 15.97 29.87 -10.46
CA GLY A 12 16.56 30.67 -11.54
C GLY A 12 16.52 30.00 -12.93
N GLY A 13 15.80 28.89 -13.10
CA GLY A 13 15.68 28.18 -14.38
C GLY A 13 16.92 27.36 -14.79
N LEU A 14 17.90 27.19 -13.90
CA LEU A 14 19.08 26.35 -14.16
C LEU A 14 18.80 24.89 -13.84
N ILE A 15 19.53 23.96 -14.45
CA ILE A 15 19.39 22.53 -14.16
C ILE A 15 19.75 22.24 -12.70
N ASN A 16 18.90 21.48 -12.01
CA ASN A 16 19.14 21.06 -10.64
C ASN A 16 20.10 19.85 -10.59
N PHE A 17 21.41 20.11 -10.44
CA PHE A 17 22.41 19.06 -10.32
C PHE A 17 22.29 18.20 -9.06
N GLU A 18 21.66 18.69 -8.00
CA GLU A 18 21.43 17.87 -6.80
C GLU A 18 20.44 16.73 -7.12
N LYS A 19 19.36 17.05 -7.83
CA LYS A 19 18.41 16.05 -8.34
C LYS A 19 19.12 15.02 -9.22
N ARG A 20 19.89 15.50 -10.21
CA ARG A 20 20.63 14.62 -11.13
C ARG A 20 21.62 13.72 -10.41
N ARG A 21 22.32 14.20 -9.37
CA ARG A 21 23.24 13.40 -8.57
C ARG A 21 22.51 12.28 -7.81
N LYS A 22 21.40 12.61 -7.15
CA LYS A 22 20.59 11.62 -6.41
C LYS A 22 20.01 10.54 -7.34
N GLU A 23 19.52 10.92 -8.51
CA GLU A 23 19.04 9.97 -9.52
C GLU A 23 20.17 9.08 -10.04
N TYR A 24 21.33 9.66 -10.31
CA TYR A 24 22.51 8.93 -10.76
C TYR A 24 22.97 7.88 -9.74
N GLU A 25 22.90 8.16 -8.44
CA GLU A 25 23.25 7.16 -7.41
C GLU A 25 22.39 5.88 -7.50
N VAL A 26 21.13 6.01 -7.89
CA VAL A 26 20.24 4.85 -8.12
C VAL A 26 20.63 4.13 -9.42
N LEU A 27 20.86 4.88 -10.50
CA LEU A 27 21.29 4.31 -11.78
C LEU A 27 22.61 3.56 -11.65
N ALA A 28 23.60 4.11 -10.94
CA ALA A 28 24.88 3.47 -10.69
C ALA A 28 24.73 2.14 -9.92
N LYS A 29 23.78 2.07 -8.97
CA LYS A 29 23.46 0.81 -8.28
C LYS A 29 22.82 -0.21 -9.23
N ILE A 30 21.89 0.22 -10.07
CA ILE A 30 21.27 -0.64 -11.09
C ILE A 30 22.34 -1.18 -12.06
N GLU A 31 23.21 -0.32 -12.57
CA GLU A 31 24.29 -0.70 -13.48
C GLU A 31 25.23 -1.71 -12.83
N LYS A 32 25.65 -1.47 -11.58
CA LYS A 32 26.48 -2.41 -10.82
C LYS A 32 25.82 -3.78 -10.69
N LEU A 33 24.52 -3.83 -10.39
CA LEU A 33 23.77 -5.08 -10.32
C LEU A 33 23.71 -5.78 -11.68
N GLN A 34 23.43 -5.04 -12.74
CA GLN A 34 23.41 -5.58 -14.11
C GLN A 34 24.77 -6.16 -14.51
N LEU A 35 25.87 -5.45 -14.23
CA LEU A 35 27.22 -5.93 -14.48
C LEU A 35 27.51 -7.22 -13.69
N THR A 36 27.07 -7.29 -12.44
CA THR A 36 27.21 -8.49 -11.61
C THR A 36 26.42 -9.65 -12.20
N CYS A 37 25.20 -9.40 -12.68
CA CYS A 37 24.35 -10.42 -13.28
C CYS A 37 24.95 -11.01 -14.58
N ARG A 38 25.76 -10.25 -15.32
CA ARG A 38 26.42 -10.76 -16.55
C ARG A 38 27.35 -11.93 -16.30
N HIS A 39 27.83 -12.11 -15.07
CA HIS A 39 28.71 -13.23 -14.72
C HIS A 39 27.95 -14.54 -14.46
N TYR A 40 26.62 -14.53 -14.39
CA TYR A 40 25.85 -15.77 -14.29
C TYR A 40 25.87 -16.54 -15.61
N VAL A 41 26.31 -17.79 -15.54
CA VAL A 41 26.23 -18.74 -16.66
C VAL A 41 25.01 -19.63 -16.43
N LEU A 42 23.90 -19.29 -17.07
CA LEU A 42 22.64 -20.05 -16.98
C LEU A 42 22.29 -20.63 -18.35
N THR A 43 21.94 -21.92 -18.37
CA THR A 43 21.46 -22.59 -19.58
C THR A 43 19.94 -22.55 -19.63
N ALA A 44 19.39 -21.94 -20.68
CA ALA A 44 17.96 -21.93 -20.91
C ALA A 44 17.42 -23.35 -21.17
N LYS A 45 16.36 -23.74 -20.46
CA LYS A 45 15.63 -24.99 -20.68
C LYS A 45 14.29 -24.69 -21.34
N PRO A 46 14.08 -25.06 -22.62
CA PRO A 46 12.88 -24.69 -23.38
C PRO A 46 11.57 -25.09 -22.69
N GLU A 47 11.50 -26.30 -22.13
CA GLU A 47 10.31 -26.81 -21.42
C GLU A 47 9.93 -25.94 -20.22
N ILE A 48 10.94 -25.50 -19.46
CA ILE A 48 10.73 -24.64 -18.29
C ILE A 48 10.25 -23.26 -18.74
N LEU A 49 10.89 -22.67 -19.75
CA LEU A 49 10.48 -21.38 -20.30
C LEU A 49 9.04 -21.43 -20.83
N GLN A 50 8.69 -22.49 -21.56
CA GLN A 50 7.35 -22.70 -22.08
C GLN A 50 6.33 -22.81 -20.94
N ALA A 51 6.63 -23.57 -19.88
CA ALA A 51 5.76 -23.67 -18.72
C ALA A 51 5.54 -22.31 -18.04
N PHE A 52 6.59 -21.47 -17.93
CA PHE A 52 6.45 -20.10 -17.41
C PHE A 52 5.58 -19.21 -18.30
N HIS A 53 5.74 -19.27 -19.63
CA HIS A 53 4.98 -18.43 -20.56
C HIS A 53 3.50 -18.82 -20.66
N ILE A 54 3.19 -20.11 -20.53
CA ILE A 54 1.80 -20.61 -20.57
C ILE A 54 1.10 -20.41 -19.22
N HIS A 55 1.85 -20.24 -18.13
CA HIS A 55 1.26 -20.07 -16.81
C HIS A 55 0.37 -18.81 -16.75
N ARG A 56 -0.90 -19.02 -16.42
CA ARG A 56 -1.87 -17.93 -16.33
C ARG A 56 -1.71 -17.20 -15.00
N HIS A 57 -1.48 -15.88 -15.07
CA HIS A 57 -1.57 -15.03 -13.89
C HIS A 57 -3.03 -14.89 -13.43
N LEU A 58 -3.27 -15.14 -12.15
CA LEU A 58 -4.55 -14.87 -11.51
C LEU A 58 -4.64 -13.38 -11.16
N THR A 59 -5.81 -12.78 -11.34
CA THR A 59 -6.08 -11.46 -10.77
C THR A 59 -6.17 -11.55 -9.24
N GLU A 60 -6.05 -10.42 -8.55
CA GLU A 60 -6.20 -10.35 -7.10
C GLU A 60 -7.55 -10.92 -6.62
N GLU A 61 -8.65 -10.61 -7.31
CA GLU A 61 -9.97 -11.15 -6.97
C GLU A 61 -10.05 -12.67 -7.20
N GLN A 62 -9.45 -13.18 -8.28
CA GLN A 62 -9.44 -14.62 -8.57
C GLN A 62 -8.65 -15.39 -7.53
N SER A 63 -7.45 -14.91 -7.18
CA SER A 63 -6.62 -15.54 -6.15
C SER A 63 -7.30 -15.48 -4.78
N TYR A 64 -7.95 -14.37 -4.42
CA TYR A 64 -8.73 -14.25 -3.19
C TYR A 64 -9.88 -15.25 -3.11
N ARG A 65 -10.68 -15.38 -4.18
CA ARG A 65 -11.78 -16.35 -4.23
C ARG A 65 -11.28 -17.79 -4.12
N ILE A 66 -10.25 -18.16 -4.88
CA ILE A 66 -9.65 -19.49 -4.83
C ILE A 66 -9.12 -19.79 -3.42
N SER A 67 -8.42 -18.84 -2.81
CA SER A 67 -7.91 -18.97 -1.43
C SER A 67 -9.03 -19.30 -0.44
N ARG A 68 -10.17 -18.60 -0.50
CA ARG A 68 -11.32 -18.86 0.39
C ARG A 68 -11.99 -20.21 0.15
N THR A 69 -11.91 -20.75 -1.05
CA THR A 69 -12.41 -22.09 -1.36
C THR A 69 -11.48 -23.17 -0.81
N ILE A 70 -10.17 -22.94 -0.86
CA ILE A 70 -9.16 -23.89 -0.35
C ILE A 70 -9.14 -23.90 1.18
N GLU A 71 -9.08 -22.73 1.80
CA GLU A 71 -9.06 -22.56 3.25
C GLU A 71 -10.15 -21.59 3.68
N GLN A 72 -11.07 -22.06 4.54
CA GLN A 72 -12.13 -21.20 5.05
C GLN A 72 -11.53 -20.15 6.00
N PRO A 73 -12.08 -18.92 6.03
CA PRO A 73 -11.65 -17.93 7.01
C PRO A 73 -11.71 -18.51 8.43
N ALA A 74 -10.70 -18.25 9.25
CA ALA A 74 -10.57 -18.79 10.61
C ALA A 74 -11.84 -18.59 11.48
N ASP A 75 -12.60 -17.52 11.23
CA ASP A 75 -13.86 -17.21 11.92
C ASP A 75 -15.00 -18.20 11.63
N SER A 76 -14.83 -19.09 10.65
CA SER A 76 -15.80 -20.14 10.25
C SER A 76 -15.58 -21.45 11.02
N CYS A 77 -14.48 -21.57 11.76
CA CYS A 77 -14.10 -22.78 12.49
C CYS A 77 -14.14 -22.51 13.99
N PRO A 78 -14.99 -23.19 14.78
CA PRO A 78 -15.12 -22.92 16.22
C PRO A 78 -13.84 -23.20 17.04
N ASN A 79 -12.88 -23.93 16.46
CA ASN A 79 -11.64 -24.35 17.13
C ASN A 79 -10.34 -23.81 16.48
N SER A 80 -10.41 -22.86 15.55
CA SER A 80 -9.18 -22.30 14.96
C SER A 80 -8.55 -21.25 15.90
N PRO A 81 -7.22 -21.17 16.02
CA PRO A 81 -6.57 -20.04 16.69
C PRO A 81 -6.80 -18.78 15.85
N CYS A 82 -7.88 -18.06 16.15
CA CYS A 82 -8.22 -16.80 15.53
C CYS A 82 -7.05 -15.83 15.73
N ILE A 83 -6.29 -15.55 14.66
CA ILE A 83 -5.34 -14.42 14.63
C ILE A 83 -6.21 -13.16 14.62
N ARG A 84 -6.64 -12.75 15.81
CA ARG A 84 -7.38 -11.52 16.07
C ARG A 84 -6.44 -10.35 15.75
N ARG A 85 -6.37 -9.93 14.48
CA ARG A 85 -5.83 -8.62 14.12
C ARG A 85 -6.80 -7.57 14.64
N LYS A 86 -6.72 -7.27 15.94
CA LYS A 86 -7.37 -6.12 16.57
C LYS A 86 -6.63 -4.86 16.12
N LEU A 87 -6.75 -4.50 14.84
CA LEU A 87 -6.52 -3.12 14.43
C LEU A 87 -7.64 -2.31 15.07
N THR A 88 -7.26 -1.47 16.02
CA THR A 88 -8.12 -0.63 16.82
C THR A 88 -9.04 0.19 15.94
N LYS A 89 -10.36 0.04 16.12
CA LYS A 89 -11.43 0.87 15.54
C LYS A 89 -11.41 2.31 16.10
N ARG A 90 -10.24 2.96 16.12
CA ARG A 90 -10.07 4.33 16.63
C ARG A 90 -9.47 5.30 15.63
N PHE A 91 -9.09 4.85 14.43
CA PHE A 91 -8.62 5.76 13.39
C PHE A 91 -9.74 6.42 12.58
N SER A 92 -10.97 5.87 12.61
CA SER A 92 -12.11 6.45 11.91
C SER A 92 -12.56 7.80 12.45
N SER A 93 -12.23 8.15 13.71
CA SER A 93 -12.59 9.45 14.28
C SER A 93 -11.58 10.56 14.02
N LEU A 94 -10.40 10.26 13.46
CA LEU A 94 -9.36 11.25 13.17
C LEU A 94 -9.38 11.74 11.71
N LEU A 95 -10.12 11.07 10.82
CA LEU A 95 -10.22 11.40 9.40
C LEU A 95 -11.42 12.31 9.07
N LEU A 96 -12.42 12.43 9.96
CA LEU A 96 -13.47 13.44 9.86
C LEU A 96 -13.08 14.64 10.73
N GLY A 97 -12.30 15.53 10.13
CA GLY A 97 -11.88 16.79 10.73
C GLY A 97 -13.07 17.69 11.13
N SER A 98 -12.85 18.38 12.24
CA SER A 98 -13.34 19.71 12.64
C SER A 98 -14.47 20.34 11.84
N GLU A 99 -15.59 20.62 12.50
CA GLU A 99 -16.37 21.85 12.29
C GLU A 99 -16.99 22.30 13.63
N VAL A 100 -16.50 23.46 14.09
CA VAL A 100 -17.23 24.59 14.72
C VAL A 100 -17.74 24.47 16.18
N PHE A 101 -17.06 25.23 17.03
CA PHE A 101 -17.54 25.86 18.26
C PHE A 101 -18.91 26.51 18.09
N VAL A 102 -19.92 26.13 18.90
CA VAL A 102 -20.92 27.08 19.40
C VAL A 102 -21.25 26.76 20.86
N HIS A 103 -20.82 27.66 21.72
CA HIS A 103 -21.29 27.84 23.09
C HIS A 103 -22.80 28.13 23.09
N LYS A 104 -23.59 27.47 23.95
CA LYS A 104 -24.81 28.12 24.49
C LYS A 104 -25.13 27.65 25.91
N VAL A 105 -25.20 28.66 26.76
CA VAL A 105 -25.50 28.67 28.20
C VAL A 105 -26.98 28.38 28.47
N ASN A 106 -27.22 27.76 29.64
CA ASN A 106 -28.45 27.58 30.44
C ASN A 106 -29.77 28.21 29.96
N GLY A 107 -30.86 27.45 30.12
CA GLY A 107 -32.23 27.94 30.12
C GLY A 107 -33.19 26.90 30.72
N ASP A 108 -33.86 27.30 31.79
CA ASP A 108 -34.76 26.55 32.67
C ASP A 108 -36.00 25.91 32.02
N ARG A 109 -36.47 24.84 32.70
CA ARG A 109 -37.87 24.51 33.06
C ARG A 109 -38.88 23.92 32.04
N VAL A 110 -39.53 22.87 32.58
CA VAL A 110 -40.98 22.52 32.55
C VAL A 110 -41.44 21.43 31.55
N SER A 111 -41.78 20.28 32.14
CA SER A 111 -42.76 19.28 31.65
C SER A 111 -44.18 19.87 31.62
N PRO A 112 -45.11 19.35 30.81
CA PRO A 112 -46.03 18.36 31.41
C PRO A 112 -46.52 17.26 30.44
N SER A 113 -47.14 16.26 31.08
CA SER A 113 -47.83 15.08 30.56
C SER A 113 -49.12 15.35 29.78
N GLY A 114 -49.59 14.30 29.07
CA GLY A 114 -50.97 14.11 28.56
C GLY A 114 -51.00 13.94 27.03
N SER A 115 -51.58 12.90 26.43
CA SER A 115 -52.60 11.94 26.84
C SER A 115 -52.35 10.58 26.18
#